data_AF-A0A498SJK4-F1
#
_entry.id   AF-A0A498SJK4-F1
#
_cell.length_a   1.000
_cell.length_b   1.000
_cell.length_c   1.000
_cell.angle_alpha   90.00
_cell.angle_beta   90.00
_cell.angle_gamma   90.00
#
_symmetry.space_group_name_H-M   'P 1'
#
loop_
_entity.id
_entity.type
_entity.pdbx_description
1 polymer ?
#
loop_
_entity_poly.entity_id
_entity_poly.type
_entity_poly.pdbx_seq_one_letter_code
_entity_poly.pdbx_strand_id
1 'polypeptide(L)'
;MVLNRPTIIRLADLRFTSLEHLKSWCDMNHKQKWEQAISRLVCTKAFDHAERVFDEAKLKMQEGDEEDAYKLFTRMGIISKIIISKSDFQEFKNSPDGRRFYYLFDQCIVYLKELEESLNKRYELKKVEKSYDEREVTLVQHDEIRKDDYSKVQ
;
A
#
# COMPACT_ATOMS: atom_id res chain seq x y z
N MET A 1 -31.23 -3.99 -3.32
CA MET A 1 -29.82 -3.81 -3.73
C MET A 1 -29.13 -3.00 -2.65
N VAL A 2 -28.22 -3.61 -1.89
CA VAL A 2 -27.45 -2.89 -0.85
C VAL A 2 -26.37 -2.09 -1.57
N LEU A 3 -26.55 -0.78 -1.62
CA LEU A 3 -25.49 0.14 -2.05
C LEU A 3 -24.40 0.08 -0.98
N ASN A 4 -23.32 -0.66 -1.23
CA ASN A 4 -22.10 -0.53 -0.43
C ASN A 4 -21.66 0.93 -0.54
N ARG A 5 -21.83 1.69 0.55
CA ARG A 5 -21.24 3.02 0.63
C ARG A 5 -19.72 2.84 0.49
N PRO A 6 -19.05 3.63 -0.36
CA PRO A 6 -17.60 3.61 -0.40
C PRO A 6 -17.09 3.89 1.01
N THR A 7 -16.29 2.98 1.55
CA THR A 7 -15.62 3.16 2.83
C THR A 7 -14.66 4.33 2.64
N ILE A 8 -15.01 5.50 3.17
CA ILE A 8 -14.11 6.66 3.14
C ILE A 8 -13.03 6.39 4.18
N ILE A 9 -11.87 5.93 3.73
CA ILE A 9 -10.69 5.77 4.59
C ILE A 9 -10.18 7.16 4.97
N ARG A 10 -10.18 7.48 6.26
CA ARG A 10 -9.71 8.76 6.81
C ARG A 10 -8.19 8.78 6.86
N LEU A 11 -7.61 9.97 6.95
CA LEU A 11 -6.16 10.14 7.11
C LEU A 11 -5.63 9.47 8.40
N ALA A 12 -6.45 9.45 9.45
CA ALA A 12 -6.16 8.75 10.70
C ALA A 12 -6.04 7.22 10.52
N ASP A 13 -6.70 6.65 9.51
CA ASP A 13 -6.74 5.20 9.28
C ASP A 13 -5.49 4.68 8.55
N LEU A 14 -4.64 5.58 8.02
CA LEU A 14 -3.35 5.20 7.45
C LEU A 14 -2.47 4.58 8.54
N ARG A 15 -1.99 3.35 8.31
CA ARG A 15 -1.18 2.59 9.27
C ARG A 15 0.27 3.04 9.28
N PHE A 16 0.75 3.63 8.19
CA PHE A 16 2.11 4.13 8.09
C PHE A 16 2.17 5.65 8.27
N THR A 17 3.39 6.13 8.47
CA THR A 17 3.73 7.55 8.69
C THR A 17 4.25 8.23 7.43
N SER A 18 4.67 7.46 6.43
CA SER A 18 5.15 7.94 5.13
C SER A 18 5.13 6.82 4.09
N LEU A 19 5.23 7.19 2.82
CA LEU A 19 5.40 6.24 1.73
C LEU A 19 6.67 5.40 1.91
N GLU A 20 7.74 6.01 2.40
CA GLU A 20 9.03 5.34 2.62
C GLU A 20 8.95 4.29 3.72
N HIS A 21 8.16 4.54 4.77
CA HIS A 21 7.90 3.54 5.80
C HIS A 21 7.12 2.34 5.21
N LEU A 22 6.10 2.59 4.40
CA LEU A 22 5.34 1.53 3.70
C LEU A 22 6.23 0.72 2.74
N LYS A 23 7.10 1.39 1.96
CA LYS A 23 8.06 0.73 1.06
C LYS A 23 9.02 -0.17 1.80
N SER A 24 9.64 0.35 2.86
CA SER A 24 10.54 -0.41 3.72
C SER A 24 9.86 -1.65 4.32
N TRP A 25 8.61 -1.50 4.77
CA TRP A 25 7.83 -2.62 5.29
C TRP A 25 7.60 -3.72 4.23
N CYS A 26 7.32 -3.33 2.98
CA CYS A 26 7.16 -4.27 1.88
C CYS A 26 8.48 -5.02 1.58
N ASP A 27 9.61 -4.31 1.59
CA ASP A 27 10.92 -4.89 1.29
C ASP A 27 11.34 -5.92 2.34
N MET A 28 11.15 -5.62 3.63
CA MET A 28 11.57 -6.51 4.73
C MET A 28 10.74 -7.79 4.83
N ASN A 29 9.44 -7.75 4.52
CA ASN A 29 8.51 -8.84 4.84
C ASN A 29 8.10 -9.72 3.64
N HIS A 30 8.27 -9.24 2.40
CA HIS A 30 7.69 -9.93 1.25
C HIS A 30 8.67 -10.81 0.49
N LYS A 31 9.94 -10.38 0.33
CA LYS A 31 10.84 -11.03 -0.62
C LYS A 31 11.11 -12.51 -0.27
N GLN A 32 11.61 -12.78 0.93
CA GLN A 32 12.06 -14.12 1.31
C GLN A 32 10.91 -15.14 1.42
N LYS A 33 9.75 -14.71 1.95
CA LYS A 33 8.55 -15.55 2.07
C LYS A 33 8.01 -15.98 0.71
N TRP A 34 7.87 -15.04 -0.23
CA TRP A 34 7.32 -15.34 -1.55
C TRP A 34 8.32 -16.05 -2.45
N GLU A 35 9.62 -15.74 -2.33
CA GLU A 35 10.67 -16.54 -2.98
C GLU A 35 10.58 -18.01 -2.58
N GLN A 36 10.46 -18.33 -1.29
CA GLN A 36 10.31 -19.73 -0.85
C GLN A 36 9.00 -20.38 -1.35
N ALA A 37 7.88 -19.67 -1.28
CA ALA A 37 6.59 -20.23 -1.66
C ALA A 37 6.43 -20.45 -3.17
N ILE A 38 6.95 -19.53 -3.99
CA ILE A 38 6.73 -19.51 -5.45
C ILE A 38 7.85 -20.21 -6.22
N SER A 39 9.09 -20.21 -5.71
CA SER A 39 10.25 -20.77 -6.43
C SER A 39 10.04 -22.23 -6.88
N ARG A 40 9.34 -23.03 -6.07
CA ARG A 40 9.08 -24.45 -6.33
C ARG A 40 7.98 -24.73 -7.37
N LEU A 41 7.16 -23.74 -7.69
CA LEU A 41 6.06 -23.89 -8.64
C LEU A 41 6.58 -23.78 -10.08
N VAL A 42 5.83 -24.28 -11.07
CA VAL A 42 6.06 -23.94 -12.50
C VAL A 42 5.49 -22.55 -12.81
N CYS A 43 5.92 -21.91 -13.90
CA CYS A 43 5.50 -20.56 -14.29
C CYS A 43 3.97 -20.41 -14.31
N THR A 44 3.23 -21.35 -14.91
CA THR A 44 1.77 -21.31 -14.95
C THR A 44 1.15 -21.26 -13.55
N LYS A 45 1.65 -22.08 -12.60
CA LYS A 45 1.15 -22.09 -11.22
C LYS A 45 1.57 -20.86 -10.44
N ALA A 46 2.78 -20.36 -10.65
CA ALA A 46 3.20 -19.08 -10.10
C ALA A 46 2.34 -17.92 -10.64
N PHE A 47 1.95 -17.98 -11.91
CA PHE A 47 1.05 -17.01 -12.53
C PHE A 47 -0.36 -17.04 -11.93
N ASP A 48 -0.95 -18.22 -11.68
CA ASP A 48 -2.22 -18.35 -10.95
C ASP A 48 -2.19 -17.60 -9.59
N HIS A 49 -1.02 -17.55 -8.93
CA HIS A 49 -0.85 -16.75 -7.71
C HIS A 49 -0.73 -15.26 -7.98
N ALA A 50 0.00 -14.84 -9.02
CA ALA A 50 0.10 -13.44 -9.41
C ALA A 50 -1.28 -12.85 -9.77
N GLU A 51 -2.11 -13.59 -10.51
CA GLU A 51 -3.47 -13.16 -10.87
C GLU A 51 -4.34 -12.94 -9.64
N ARG A 52 -4.36 -13.89 -8.71
CA ARG A 52 -5.14 -13.75 -7.47
C ARG A 52 -4.70 -12.55 -6.64
N VAL A 53 -3.39 -12.31 -6.55
CA VAL A 53 -2.85 -11.13 -5.84
C VAL A 53 -3.26 -9.84 -6.54
N PHE A 54 -3.28 -9.82 -7.87
CA PHE A 54 -3.72 -8.67 -8.65
C PHE A 54 -5.21 -8.38 -8.44
N ASP A 55 -6.06 -9.40 -8.50
CA ASP A 55 -7.51 -9.27 -8.27
C ASP A 55 -7.81 -8.75 -6.85
N GLU A 56 -7.09 -9.27 -5.85
CA GLU A 56 -7.18 -8.80 -4.46
C GLU A 56 -6.71 -7.34 -4.34
N ALA A 57 -5.63 -6.95 -5.02
CA ALA A 57 -5.14 -5.58 -5.01
C ALA A 57 -6.17 -4.60 -5.60
N LYS A 58 -6.83 -4.99 -6.70
CA LYS A 58 -7.89 -4.18 -7.31
C LYS A 58 -9.11 -4.06 -6.40
N LEU A 59 -9.47 -5.12 -5.67
CA LEU A 59 -10.54 -5.05 -4.68
C LEU A 59 -10.18 -4.03 -3.58
N LYS A 60 -8.93 -4.05 -3.08
CA LYS A 60 -8.47 -3.08 -2.09
C LYS A 60 -8.50 -1.63 -2.59
N MET A 61 -8.13 -1.40 -3.86
CA MET A 61 -8.28 -0.07 -4.48
C MET A 61 -9.75 0.38 -4.50
N GLN A 62 -10.68 -0.51 -4.85
CA GLN A 62 -12.12 -0.20 -4.89
C GLN A 62 -12.68 0.10 -3.49
N GLU A 63 -12.15 -0.56 -2.47
CA GLU A 63 -12.48 -0.31 -1.06
C GLU A 63 -11.83 0.98 -0.50
N GLY A 64 -10.92 1.60 -1.24
CA GLY A 64 -10.17 2.79 -0.82
C GLY A 64 -8.94 2.48 0.07
N ASP A 65 -8.62 1.20 0.28
CA ASP A 65 -7.43 0.75 1.04
C ASP A 65 -6.18 0.76 0.16
N GLU A 66 -5.67 1.97 -0.06
CA GLU A 66 -4.50 2.21 -0.89
C GLU A 66 -3.23 1.58 -0.32
N GLU A 67 -3.08 1.49 1.01
CA GLU A 67 -1.91 0.87 1.63
C GLU A 67 -1.87 -0.64 1.39
N ASP A 68 -3.00 -1.35 1.55
CA ASP A 68 -3.04 -2.79 1.28
C ASP A 68 -3.03 -3.10 -0.22
N ALA A 69 -3.67 -2.27 -1.05
CA ALA A 69 -3.53 -2.36 -2.51
C ALA A 69 -2.06 -2.24 -2.93
N TYR A 70 -1.33 -1.25 -2.41
CA TYR A 70 0.08 -1.04 -2.70
C TYR A 70 0.95 -2.24 -2.30
N LYS A 71 0.72 -2.81 -1.11
CA LYS A 71 1.41 -4.02 -0.64
C LYS A 71 1.18 -5.21 -1.60
N LEU A 72 -0.05 -5.40 -2.05
CA LEU A 72 -0.42 -6.49 -2.93
C LEU A 72 0.18 -6.33 -4.33
N PHE A 73 0.13 -5.14 -4.94
CA PHE A 73 0.80 -4.89 -6.22
C PHE A 73 2.31 -5.05 -6.12
N THR A 74 2.94 -4.59 -5.02
CA THR A 74 4.37 -4.80 -4.77
C THR A 74 4.71 -6.29 -4.70
N ARG A 75 3.86 -7.07 -4.00
CA ARG A 75 3.97 -8.52 -3.94
C ARG A 75 3.83 -9.17 -5.33
N MET A 76 2.87 -8.72 -6.15
CA MET A 76 2.76 -9.20 -7.53
C MET A 76 4.04 -8.92 -8.33
N GLY A 77 4.66 -7.76 -8.14
CA GLY A 77 5.96 -7.43 -8.75
C GLY A 77 7.08 -8.40 -8.35
N ILE A 78 7.13 -8.80 -7.08
CA ILE A 78 8.08 -9.82 -6.58
C ILE A 78 7.82 -11.17 -7.25
N ILE A 79 6.56 -11.63 -7.28
CA ILE A 79 6.17 -12.89 -7.93
C ILE A 79 6.55 -12.86 -9.42
N SER A 80 6.32 -11.74 -10.10
CA SER A 80 6.65 -11.55 -11.51
C SER A 80 8.15 -11.68 -11.77
N LYS A 81 8.99 -11.07 -10.92
CA LYS A 81 10.45 -11.24 -10.99
C LYS A 81 10.87 -12.70 -10.82
N ILE A 82 10.21 -13.44 -9.92
CA ILE A 82 10.47 -14.87 -9.73
C ILE A 82 10.07 -15.65 -10.98
N ILE A 83 8.91 -15.38 -11.60
CA ILE A 83 8.45 -16.06 -12.82
C ILE A 83 9.45 -15.88 -13.97
N ILE A 84 9.94 -14.65 -14.18
CA ILE A 84 10.85 -14.32 -15.27
C ILE A 84 12.20 -15.04 -15.14
N SER A 85 12.62 -15.39 -13.92
CA SER A 85 13.90 -16.07 -13.67
C SER A 85 13.84 -17.60 -13.77
N LYS A 86 12.66 -18.19 -14.01
CA LYS A 86 12.50 -19.65 -14.04
C LYS A 86 12.94 -20.25 -15.37
N SER A 87 13.38 -21.50 -15.33
CA SER A 87 13.84 -22.24 -16.52
C SER A 87 12.74 -22.45 -17.56
N ASP A 88 11.49 -22.64 -17.12
CA ASP A 88 10.31 -22.84 -17.97
C ASP A 88 9.72 -21.53 -18.51
N PHE A 89 10.32 -20.38 -18.19
CA PHE A 89 9.80 -19.07 -18.61
C PHE A 89 9.76 -18.89 -20.13
N GLN A 90 10.72 -19.47 -20.88
CA GLN A 90 10.78 -19.33 -22.34
C GLN A 90 9.57 -19.96 -23.04
N GLU A 91 9.05 -21.05 -22.50
CA GLU A 91 7.83 -21.68 -22.99
C GLU A 91 6.61 -20.87 -22.51
N PHE A 92 6.58 -20.55 -21.22
CA PHE A 92 5.48 -19.82 -20.60
C PHE A 92 5.19 -18.47 -21.29
N LYS A 93 6.20 -17.66 -21.58
CA LYS A 93 6.03 -16.31 -22.15
C LYS A 93 5.32 -16.31 -23.52
N ASN A 94 5.39 -17.41 -24.25
CA ASN A 94 4.75 -17.57 -25.56
C ASN A 94 3.35 -18.18 -25.47
N SER A 95 2.93 -18.64 -24.29
CA SER A 95 1.59 -19.17 -24.04
C SER A 95 0.53 -18.07 -23.94
N PRO A 96 -0.78 -18.40 -24.00
CA PRO A 96 -1.84 -17.47 -23.66
C PRO A 96 -1.68 -16.84 -22.27
N ASP A 97 -1.28 -17.63 -21.27
CA ASP A 97 -1.03 -17.17 -19.91
C ASP A 97 0.16 -16.20 -19.85
N GLY A 98 1.21 -16.45 -20.65
CA GLY A 98 2.34 -15.54 -20.79
C GLY A 98 1.93 -14.17 -21.33
N ARG A 99 1.05 -14.12 -22.35
CA ARG A 99 0.52 -12.86 -22.87
C ARG A 99 -0.31 -12.12 -21.82
N ARG A 100 -1.15 -12.84 -21.08
CA ARG A 100 -1.96 -12.27 -19.99
C ARG A 100 -1.09 -11.77 -18.84
N PHE A 101 -0.01 -12.49 -18.51
CA PHE A 101 0.97 -12.08 -17.52
C PHE A 101 1.58 -10.71 -17.84
N TYR A 102 2.04 -10.49 -19.08
CA TYR A 102 2.57 -9.18 -19.48
C TYR A 102 1.51 -8.07 -19.38
N TYR A 103 0.29 -8.33 -19.83
CA TYR A 103 -0.81 -7.35 -19.73
C TYR A 103 -1.10 -6.94 -18.28
N LEU A 104 -1.20 -7.92 -17.37
CA LEU A 104 -1.43 -7.64 -15.95
C LEU A 104 -0.24 -6.95 -15.30
N PHE A 105 0.98 -7.29 -15.71
CA PHE A 105 2.19 -6.64 -15.20
C PHE A 105 2.28 -5.17 -15.63
N ASP A 106 1.94 -4.84 -16.87
CA ASP A 106 1.85 -3.46 -17.34
C ASP A 106 0.82 -2.66 -16.52
N GLN A 107 -0.36 -3.24 -16.27
CA GLN A 107 -1.37 -2.62 -15.42
C GLN A 107 -0.88 -2.42 -13.98
N CYS A 108 -0.20 -3.41 -13.41
CA CYS A 108 0.38 -3.34 -12.08
C CYS A 108 1.34 -2.15 -11.93
N ILE A 109 2.19 -1.91 -12.94
CA ILE A 109 3.12 -0.76 -12.94
C ILE A 109 2.36 0.57 -12.94
N VAL A 110 1.29 0.67 -13.74
CA VAL A 110 0.45 1.88 -13.77
C VAL A 110 -0.21 2.12 -12.41
N TYR A 111 -0.86 1.10 -11.85
CA TYR A 111 -1.53 1.21 -10.55
C TYR A 111 -0.57 1.51 -9.40
N LEU A 112 0.63 0.94 -9.41
CA LEU A 112 1.65 1.27 -8.40
C LEU A 112 2.00 2.75 -8.44
N LYS A 113 2.20 3.34 -9.62
CA LYS A 113 2.51 4.77 -9.75
C LYS A 113 1.36 5.65 -9.24
N GLU A 114 0.14 5.33 -9.64
CA GLU A 114 -1.06 6.05 -9.19
C GLU A 114 -1.21 5.99 -7.67
N LEU A 115 -0.98 4.82 -7.06
CA LEU A 115 -1.00 4.63 -5.62
C LEU A 115 0.13 5.39 -4.92
N GLU A 116 1.36 5.38 -5.44
CA GLU A 116 2.47 6.16 -4.87
C GLU A 116 2.14 7.65 -4.84
N GLU A 117 1.60 8.19 -5.94
CA GLU A 117 1.21 9.60 -6.03
C GLU A 117 0.10 9.96 -5.04
N SER A 118 -0.92 9.11 -4.93
CA SER A 118 -2.05 9.31 -4.00
C SER A 118 -1.60 9.20 -2.54
N LEU A 119 -0.89 8.12 -2.20
CA LEU A 119 -0.40 7.88 -0.84
C LEU A 119 0.54 8.98 -0.39
N ASN A 120 1.45 9.45 -1.25
CA ASN A 120 2.35 10.54 -0.91
C ASN A 120 1.57 11.81 -0.52
N LYS A 121 0.56 12.19 -1.30
CA LYS A 121 -0.32 13.32 -0.97
C LYS A 121 -1.04 13.11 0.37
N ARG A 122 -1.59 11.92 0.61
CA ARG A 122 -2.29 11.61 1.86
C ARG A 122 -1.37 11.62 3.08
N TYR A 123 -0.15 11.09 2.97
CA TYR A 123 0.81 11.16 4.07
C TYR A 123 1.25 12.60 4.38
N GLU A 124 1.44 13.44 3.36
CA GLU A 124 1.73 14.86 3.58
C GLU A 124 0.56 15.58 4.26
N LEU A 125 -0.69 15.34 3.83
CA LEU A 125 -1.86 15.88 4.50
C LEU A 125 -1.97 15.43 5.96
N LYS A 126 -1.72 14.14 6.24
CA LYS A 126 -1.70 13.60 7.61
C LYS A 126 -0.66 14.29 8.51
N LYS A 127 0.51 14.64 7.98
CA LYS A 127 1.53 15.40 8.72
C LYS A 127 1.05 16.83 9.00
N VAL A 128 0.42 17.46 8.02
CA VAL A 128 -0.12 18.82 8.16
C VAL A 128 -1.23 18.85 9.22
N GLU A 129 -2.20 17.94 9.17
CA GLU A 129 -3.26 17.82 10.18
C GLU A 129 -2.69 17.68 11.59
N LYS A 130 -1.74 16.76 11.77
CA LYS A 130 -1.06 16.56 13.04
C LYS A 130 -0.38 17.84 13.57
N SER A 131 0.21 18.64 12.68
CA SER A 131 0.87 19.89 13.05
C SER A 131 -0.11 20.99 13.51
N TYR A 132 -1.36 20.97 13.03
CA TYR A 132 -2.39 21.89 13.50
C TYR A 132 -2.90 21.46 14.87
N ASP A 133 -3.17 20.17 15.06
CA ASP A 133 -3.59 19.62 16.37
C ASP A 133 -2.56 19.93 17.46
N GLU A 134 -1.26 19.75 17.17
CA GLU A 134 -0.18 20.07 18.12
C GLU A 134 -0.09 21.56 18.47
N ARG A 135 -0.34 22.45 17.50
CA ARG A 135 -0.37 23.90 17.73
C ARG A 135 -1.57 24.34 18.57
N GLU A 136 -2.74 23.74 18.33
CA GLU A 136 -3.95 24.02 19.10
C GLU A 136 -3.78 23.58 20.56
N VAL A 137 -3.22 22.39 20.80
CA VAL A 137 -2.89 21.90 22.15
C VAL A 137 -1.89 22.82 22.86
N THR A 138 -0.88 23.32 22.15
CA THR A 138 0.11 24.23 22.72
C THR A 138 -0.50 25.58 23.13
N LEU A 139 -1.45 26.10 22.33
CA LEU A 139 -2.16 27.34 22.65
C LEU A 139 -3.07 27.18 23.88
N VAL A 140 -3.80 26.06 23.99
CA VAL A 140 -4.65 25.77 25.14
C VAL A 140 -3.84 25.62 26.43
N GLN A 141 -2.70 24.92 26.39
CA GLN A 141 -1.81 24.80 27.55
C GLN A 141 -1.23 26.15 27.99
N HIS A 142 -0.90 27.03 27.04
CA HIS A 142 -0.36 28.35 27.36
C HIS A 142 -1.41 29.29 27.98
N ASP A 143 -2.69 29.11 27.65
CA ASP A 143 -3.81 29.85 28.26
C ASP A 143 -4.21 29.29 29.64
N GLU A 144 -4.07 27.98 29.87
CA GLU A 144 -4.28 27.36 31.19
C GLU A 144 -3.20 27.79 32.19
N ILE A 145 -1.93 27.79 31.79
CA ILE A 145 -0.81 28.25 32.63
C ILE A 145 -0.99 29.73 33.01
N ARG A 146 -1.48 30.57 32.09
CA ARG A 146 -1.76 31.99 32.38
C ARG A 146 -2.93 32.19 33.34
N LYS A 147 -3.93 31.30 33.39
CA LYS A 147 -5.07 31.43 34.32
C LYS A 147 -4.72 31.03 35.75
N ASP A 148 -3.79 30.08 35.94
CA ASP A 148 -3.37 29.66 37.27
C ASP A 148 -2.54 30.71 38.03
N ASP A 149 -1.78 31.56 37.33
CA ASP A 149 -0.99 32.62 37.96
C ASP A 149 -1.84 33.78 38.49
N TYR A 150 -2.99 34.06 37.89
CA TYR A 150 -3.93 35.09 38.40
C TYR A 150 -4.80 34.61 39.56
N SER A 151 -4.82 33.29 39.83
CA SER A 151 -5.65 32.69 40.88
C SER A 151 -4.93 32.58 42.23
N LYS A 152 -3.62 32.86 42.28
CA LYS A 152 -2.79 32.82 43.50
C LYS A 152 -2.50 34.20 44.12
N VAL A 153 -3.11 35.25 43.57
CA VAL A 153 -3.01 36.62 44.09
C VAL A 153 -4.38 37.06 44.61
N GLN A 154 -4.84 36.43 45.69
CA GLN A 154 -5.95 36.97 46.50
C GLN A 154 -5.86 36.49 47.95
#